data_AF-A0A7S3VXR9-F1
#
_entry.id   AF-A0A7S3VXR9-F1
#
_cell.length_a   1.000
_cell.length_b   1.000
_cell.length_c   1.000
_cell.angle_alpha   90.00
_cell.angle_beta   90.00
_cell.angle_gamma   90.00
#
_symmetry.space_group_name_H-M   'P 1'
#
loop_
_entity.id
_entity.type
_entity.pdbx_description
1 polymer ?
#
loop_
_entity_poly.entity_id
_entity_poly.type
_entity_poly.pdbx_seq_one_letter_code
_entity_poly.pdbx_strand_id
1 'polypeptide(L)'
;QALSAPSPWAAPAPTTAMTLWGTVTELQKIPTLGTEPVELQVEPLEAPERTAALSECVRALYQKCQFYDVVLSCGGRRFPAHQAVLAAMSQGFRDRLREVREQAAKSSTEAAPQAAEPASAAAPQEGDAAPGASAAAEVSAAGGSSAAAGAGADPSPAAAAAPAASPTLATPSATASAPKDSASRYPELELHGINDPEAVRALLDFVYGLGGEYSAPSDEANRDVLRLAQQFSLPQLEEHATRKLISDLTTSNVVARLAT
;
A
#
# COMPACT_ATOMS: atom_id res chain seq x y z
N GLN A 1 27.98 46.40 45.72
CA GLN A 1 26.60 46.00 46.07
C GLN A 1 26.15 45.00 45.01
N ALA A 2 26.15 43.71 45.35
CA ALA A 2 25.76 42.64 44.44
C ALA A 2 24.27 42.34 44.68
N LEU A 3 23.45 42.51 43.65
CA LEU A 3 22.02 42.18 43.66
C LEU A 3 21.86 40.71 43.25
N SER A 4 21.55 39.88 44.24
CA SER A 4 21.18 38.47 44.07
C SER A 4 19.68 38.40 43.77
N ALA A 5 19.31 37.95 42.58
CA ALA A 5 17.92 37.71 42.20
C ALA A 5 17.55 36.21 42.41
N PRO A 6 16.38 35.90 42.99
CA PRO A 6 15.96 34.52 43.25
C PRO A 6 15.36 33.84 42.00
N SER A 7 15.70 32.56 41.81
CA SER A 7 15.15 31.69 40.76
C SER A 7 13.69 31.28 41.03
N PRO A 8 12.77 31.44 40.08
CA PRO A 8 11.43 30.87 40.15
C PRO A 8 11.31 29.68 39.18
N TRP A 9 11.82 28.52 39.56
CA TRP A 9 11.44 27.25 38.93
C TRP A 9 11.37 26.17 40.02
N ALA A 10 10.24 26.15 40.72
CA ALA A 10 9.86 25.02 41.55
C ALA A 10 8.97 24.13 40.68
N ALA A 11 9.52 23.02 40.18
CA ALA A 11 8.74 22.01 39.49
C ALA A 11 7.75 21.37 40.49
N PRO A 12 6.44 21.32 40.17
CA PRO A 12 5.50 20.55 40.98
C PRO A 12 5.82 19.05 40.87
N ALA A 13 5.76 18.36 42.01
CA ALA A 13 5.98 16.92 42.09
C ALA A 13 5.01 16.15 41.16
N PRO A 14 5.43 15.02 40.57
CA PRO A 14 4.54 14.19 39.77
C PRO A 14 3.47 13.60 40.67
N THR A 15 2.25 14.14 40.59
CA THR A 15 1.06 13.52 41.16
C THR A 15 0.80 12.24 40.38
N THR A 16 1.14 11.11 40.99
CA THR A 16 0.83 9.76 40.53
C THR A 16 -0.68 9.60 40.39
N ALA A 17 -1.21 9.95 39.22
CA ALA A 17 -2.56 9.60 38.81
C ALA A 17 -2.56 8.10 38.48
N MET A 18 -2.80 7.29 39.51
CA MET A 18 -3.20 5.89 39.31
C MET A 18 -4.50 5.91 38.51
N THR A 19 -4.43 5.56 37.23
CA THR A 19 -5.59 5.21 36.42
C THR A 19 -6.18 3.95 37.02
N LEU A 20 -7.11 4.16 37.95
CA LEU A 20 -7.98 3.16 38.53
C LEU A 20 -8.85 2.62 37.38
N TRP A 21 -8.36 1.63 36.64
CA TRP A 21 -9.20 0.78 35.81
C TRP A 21 -10.11 0.05 36.80
N GLY A 22 -11.30 0.60 37.00
CA GLY A 22 -12.25 0.17 38.01
C GLY A 22 -12.42 -1.35 37.96
N THR A 23 -12.21 -1.99 39.11
CA THR A 23 -12.76 -3.31 39.40
C THR A 23 -14.25 -3.27 39.06
N VAL A 24 -14.66 -4.12 38.13
CA VAL A 24 -16.06 -4.38 37.80
C VAL A 24 -16.72 -4.94 39.07
N THR A 25 -17.26 -4.05 39.91
CA THR A 25 -18.15 -4.41 40.99
C THR A 25 -19.40 -4.99 40.35
N GLU A 26 -19.76 -6.21 40.76
CA GLU A 26 -21.01 -6.95 40.48
C GLU A 26 -21.88 -6.42 39.34
N LEU A 27 -22.11 -7.26 38.33
CA LEU A 27 -23.15 -7.08 37.32
C LEU A 27 -24.50 -6.80 38.00
N GLN A 28 -24.80 -5.52 38.24
CA GLN A 28 -26.13 -5.07 38.61
C GLN A 28 -27.01 -5.44 37.43
N LYS A 29 -27.75 -6.53 37.60
CA LYS A 29 -28.92 -6.99 36.84
C LYS A 29 -29.02 -6.35 35.47
N ILE A 30 -28.50 -7.05 34.44
CA ILE A 30 -28.62 -6.65 33.03
C ILE A 30 -30.07 -6.20 32.84
N PRO A 31 -30.33 -4.91 32.54
CA PRO A 31 -31.68 -4.46 32.32
C PRO A 31 -32.24 -5.33 31.19
N THR A 32 -33.29 -6.09 31.50
CA THR A 32 -34.02 -6.86 30.51
C THR A 32 -34.64 -5.85 29.57
N LEU A 33 -33.92 -5.51 28.51
CA LEU A 33 -34.47 -4.87 27.34
C LEU A 33 -35.65 -5.74 26.92
N GLY A 34 -36.85 -5.18 27.01
CA GLY A 34 -38.05 -5.88 26.58
C GLY A 34 -37.90 -6.37 25.14
N THR A 35 -38.73 -7.32 24.74
CA THR A 35 -38.81 -7.80 23.35
C THR A 35 -39.30 -6.73 22.38
N GLU A 36 -39.74 -5.58 22.88
CA GLU A 36 -40.17 -4.46 22.04
C GLU A 36 -38.98 -3.59 21.64
N PRO A 37 -38.76 -3.37 20.33
CA PRO A 37 -37.68 -2.52 19.85
C PRO A 37 -37.85 -1.10 20.39
N VAL A 38 -36.87 -0.60 21.12
CA VAL A 38 -36.85 0.78 21.62
C VAL A 38 -36.50 1.70 20.46
N GLU A 39 -37.43 2.58 20.10
CA GLU A 39 -37.21 3.61 19.09
C GLU A 39 -36.22 4.67 19.64
N LEU A 40 -34.96 4.54 19.25
CA LEU A 40 -33.92 5.52 19.57
C LEU A 40 -34.15 6.76 18.70
N GLN A 41 -34.75 7.78 19.31
CA GLN A 41 -34.81 9.13 18.74
C GLN A 41 -33.42 9.75 18.78
N VAL A 42 -32.60 9.42 17.79
CA VAL A 42 -31.33 10.10 17.55
C VAL A 42 -31.67 11.36 16.76
N GLU A 43 -31.77 12.50 17.43
CA GLU A 43 -31.80 13.78 16.72
C GLU A 43 -30.51 13.88 15.90
N PRO A 44 -30.58 13.93 14.56
CA PRO A 44 -29.41 14.15 13.73
C PRO A 44 -28.93 15.57 14.00
N LEU A 45 -27.98 15.72 14.90
CA LEU A 45 -27.30 16.97 15.15
C LEU A 45 -26.59 17.35 13.84
N GLU A 46 -27.14 18.33 13.11
CA GLU A 46 -26.54 18.86 11.88
C GLU A 46 -25.18 19.48 12.21
N ALA A 47 -24.14 18.64 12.22
CA ALA A 47 -22.77 19.03 12.50
C ALA A 47 -21.91 18.84 11.24
N PRO A 48 -22.03 19.73 10.23
CA PRO A 48 -21.28 19.62 8.98
C PRO A 48 -19.74 19.65 9.19
N GLU A 49 -19.25 20.12 10.33
CA GLU A 49 -17.80 20.24 10.57
C GLU A 49 -17.13 18.97 11.11
N ARG A 50 -17.89 18.04 11.71
CA ARG A 50 -17.28 16.86 12.38
C ARG A 50 -16.78 15.81 11.41
N THR A 51 -17.44 15.65 10.26
CA THR A 51 -17.06 14.66 9.24
C THR A 51 -15.79 15.09 8.50
N ALA A 52 -15.65 16.38 8.21
CA ALA A 52 -14.42 16.96 7.66
C ALA A 52 -13.22 16.67 8.58
N ALA A 53 -13.37 16.95 9.88
CA ALA A 53 -12.33 16.68 10.87
C ALA A 53 -11.93 15.20 10.97
N LEU A 54 -12.88 14.26 10.85
CA LEU A 54 -12.55 12.83 10.86
C LEU A 54 -11.77 12.42 9.62
N SER A 55 -12.21 12.85 8.44
CA SER A 55 -11.52 12.54 7.18
C SER A 55 -10.09 13.08 7.16
N GLU A 56 -9.86 14.28 7.71
CA GLU A 56 -8.54 14.86 7.88
C GLU A 56 -7.67 14.07 8.85
N CYS A 57 -8.24 13.61 9.98
CA CYS A 57 -7.53 12.75 10.92
C CYS A 57 -7.10 11.43 10.27
N VAL A 58 -8.02 10.74 9.56
CA VAL A 58 -7.73 9.47 8.88
C VAL A 58 -6.67 9.65 7.79
N ARG A 59 -6.75 10.76 7.05
CA ARG A 59 -5.74 11.16 6.07
C ARG A 59 -4.37 11.38 6.72
N ALA A 60 -4.32 12.07 7.86
CA ALA A 60 -3.09 12.31 8.60
C ALA A 60 -2.45 11.01 9.12
N LEU A 61 -3.26 10.01 9.50
CA LEU A 61 -2.76 8.68 9.89
C LEU A 61 -2.08 7.97 8.72
N TYR A 62 -2.69 8.01 7.53
CA TYR A 62 -2.11 7.44 6.32
C TYR A 62 -0.79 8.14 5.94
N GLN A 63 -0.77 9.47 5.90
CA GLN A 63 0.44 10.23 5.56
C GLN A 63 1.61 9.98 6.53
N LYS A 64 1.31 9.71 7.81
CA LYS A 64 2.30 9.38 8.84
C LYS A 64 2.61 7.88 8.92
N CYS A 65 1.97 7.04 8.11
CA CYS A 65 2.08 5.58 8.15
C CYS A 65 1.83 4.98 9.55
N GLN A 66 0.84 5.49 10.28
CA GLN A 66 0.51 5.03 11.64
C GLN A 66 -0.71 4.11 11.64
N PHE A 67 -0.73 3.10 12.52
CA PHE A 67 -1.86 2.19 12.75
C PHE A 67 -2.39 1.44 11.51
N TYR A 68 -1.54 1.21 10.51
CA TYR A 68 -1.90 0.33 9.41
C TYR A 68 -2.06 -1.11 9.92
N ASP A 69 -3.07 -1.79 9.40
CA ASP A 69 -3.44 -3.15 9.76
C ASP A 69 -3.48 -4.07 8.52
N VAL A 70 -3.16 -3.54 7.34
CA VAL A 70 -3.01 -4.28 6.08
C VAL A 70 -1.91 -3.66 5.23
N VAL A 71 -1.29 -4.49 4.40
CA VAL A 71 -0.32 -4.07 3.39
C VAL A 71 -0.83 -4.49 2.02
N LEU A 72 -0.95 -3.55 1.08
CA LEU A 72 -1.15 -3.87 -0.33
C LEU A 72 0.21 -4.11 -0.98
N SER A 73 0.33 -5.14 -1.82
CA SER A 73 1.57 -5.42 -2.54
C SER A 73 1.37 -5.43 -4.05
N CYS A 74 2.30 -4.78 -4.76
CA CYS A 74 2.29 -4.64 -6.21
C CYS A 74 3.73 -4.47 -6.70
N GLY A 75 4.16 -5.30 -7.66
CA GLY A 75 5.50 -5.22 -8.24
C GLY A 75 6.64 -5.28 -7.21
N GLY A 76 6.48 -6.09 -6.15
CA GLY A 76 7.45 -6.19 -5.04
C GLY A 76 7.49 -4.97 -4.11
N ARG A 77 6.65 -3.96 -4.34
CA ARG A 77 6.50 -2.79 -3.46
C ARG A 77 5.31 -2.98 -2.53
N ARG A 78 5.44 -2.45 -1.33
CA ARG A 78 4.47 -2.61 -0.23
C ARG A 78 3.89 -1.26 0.15
N PHE A 79 2.57 -1.20 0.32
CA PHE A 79 1.81 0.02 0.61
C PHE A 79 0.96 -0.20 1.87
N PRO A 80 1.37 0.36 3.02
CA PRO A 80 0.59 0.24 4.25
C PRO A 80 -0.74 0.99 4.12
N ALA A 81 -1.83 0.37 4.58
CA ALA A 81 -3.17 0.94 4.51
C ALA A 81 -4.02 0.49 5.71
N HIS A 82 -5.26 0.98 5.75
CA HIS A 82 -6.22 0.69 6.82
C HIS A 82 -7.39 -0.12 6.27
N GLN A 83 -7.63 -1.32 6.81
CA GLN A 83 -8.69 -2.22 6.38
C GLN A 83 -10.07 -1.58 6.51
N ALA A 84 -10.30 -0.85 7.61
CA ALA A 84 -11.57 -0.17 7.84
C ALA A 84 -11.91 0.83 6.73
N VAL A 85 -10.91 1.58 6.24
CA VAL A 85 -11.09 2.57 5.18
C VAL A 85 -11.33 1.88 3.84
N LEU A 86 -10.51 0.88 3.48
CA LEU A 86 -10.67 0.12 2.24
C LEU A 86 -12.02 -0.60 2.17
N ALA A 87 -12.44 -1.26 3.24
CA ALA A 87 -13.71 -1.99 3.32
C ALA A 87 -14.95 -1.08 3.38
N ALA A 88 -14.79 0.18 3.81
CA ALA A 88 -15.85 1.18 3.77
C ALA A 88 -16.06 1.73 2.35
N MET A 89 -14.97 1.94 1.60
CA MET A 89 -15.01 2.50 0.25
C MET A 89 -15.47 1.50 -0.82
N SER A 90 -15.29 0.21 -0.60
CA SER A 90 -15.62 -0.82 -1.59
C SER A 90 -16.00 -2.15 -0.97
N GLN A 91 -17.03 -2.77 -1.55
CA GLN A 91 -17.42 -4.15 -1.22
C GLN A 91 -16.39 -5.16 -1.69
N GLY A 92 -15.82 -4.98 -2.90
CA GLY A 92 -14.76 -5.85 -3.42
C GLY A 92 -13.53 -5.89 -2.50
N PHE A 93 -13.14 -4.75 -1.92
CA PHE A 93 -12.05 -4.71 -0.93
C PHE A 93 -12.41 -5.49 0.33
N ARG A 94 -13.63 -5.33 0.83
CA ARG A 94 -14.12 -6.04 2.02
C ARG A 94 -14.07 -7.57 1.84
N ASP A 95 -14.53 -8.05 0.69
CA ASP A 95 -14.58 -9.48 0.39
C ASP A 95 -13.16 -10.06 0.27
N ARG A 96 -12.27 -9.38 -0.48
CA ARG A 96 -10.86 -9.76 -0.59
C ARG A 96 -10.12 -9.79 0.75
N LEU A 97 -10.35 -8.78 1.61
CA LEU A 97 -9.74 -8.75 2.94
C LEU A 97 -10.22 -9.90 3.83
N ARG A 98 -11.49 -10.32 3.69
CA ARG A 98 -12.02 -11.50 4.38
C ARG A 98 -11.34 -12.77 3.88
N GLU A 99 -11.24 -12.96 2.56
CA GLU A 99 -10.56 -14.10 1.94
C GLU A 99 -9.11 -14.24 2.44
N VAL A 100 -8.34 -13.15 2.42
CA VAL A 100 -6.93 -13.15 2.87
C VAL A 100 -6.83 -13.53 4.36
N ARG A 101 -7.72 -13.04 5.21
CA ARG A 101 -7.76 -13.41 6.64
C ARG A 101 -8.10 -14.89 6.84
N GLU A 102 -9.04 -15.42 6.08
CA GLU A 102 -9.41 -16.84 6.13
C GLU A 102 -8.26 -17.73 5.65
N GLN A 103 -7.55 -17.33 4.60
CA GLN A 103 -6.36 -18.03 4.10
C GLN A 103 -5.24 -18.03 5.14
N ALA A 104 -4.98 -16.89 5.79
CA ALA A 104 -4.00 -16.78 6.87
C ALA A 104 -4.37 -17.64 8.09
N ALA A 105 -5.66 -17.77 8.41
CA ALA A 105 -6.14 -18.64 9.49
C ALA A 105 -5.94 -20.13 9.15
N LYS A 106 -6.20 -20.52 7.89
CA LYS A 106 -5.99 -21.89 7.39
C LYS A 106 -4.50 -22.27 7.41
N SER A 107 -3.63 -21.41 6.89
CA SER A 107 -2.18 -21.69 6.85
C SER A 107 -1.54 -21.77 8.24
N SER A 108 -2.07 -21.03 9.23
CA SER A 108 -1.58 -21.08 10.61
C SER A 108 -1.96 -22.37 11.35
N THR A 109 -3.07 -23.01 10.97
CA THR A 109 -3.58 -24.23 11.64
C THR A 109 -2.82 -25.49 11.21
N GLU A 110 -2.29 -25.52 9.99
CA GLU A 110 -1.56 -26.67 9.45
C GLU A 110 -0.09 -26.74 9.95
N ALA A 111 0.41 -25.66 10.55
CA ALA A 111 1.82 -25.52 10.95
C ALA A 111 2.18 -26.03 12.37
N ALA A 112 1.26 -26.65 13.12
CA ALA A 112 1.59 -27.25 14.43
C ALA A 112 0.71 -28.47 14.78
N PRO A 113 1.24 -29.62 15.28
CA PRO A 113 2.62 -30.02 15.50
C PRO A 113 2.99 -31.36 14.79
N GLN A 114 4.06 -31.37 13.98
CA GLN A 114 4.92 -32.56 13.92
C GLN A 114 5.69 -32.62 15.24
N ALA A 115 5.04 -33.20 16.24
CA ALA A 115 5.67 -33.57 17.49
C ALA A 115 6.73 -34.64 17.20
N ALA A 116 7.99 -34.22 17.31
CA ALA A 116 9.11 -34.96 17.88
C ALA A 116 8.96 -36.49 17.89
N GLU A 117 9.41 -37.15 16.82
CA GLU A 117 9.95 -38.49 17.00
C GLU A 117 11.24 -38.37 17.83
N PRO A 118 11.35 -39.08 18.97
CA PRO A 118 12.58 -39.12 19.75
C PRO A 118 13.65 -39.86 18.94
N ALA A 119 14.73 -39.15 18.66
CA ALA A 119 15.97 -39.68 18.10
C ALA A 119 16.42 -40.93 18.89
N SER A 120 16.26 -42.10 18.28
CA SER A 120 16.88 -43.35 18.71
C SER A 120 17.99 -43.72 17.74
N ALA A 121 19.21 -43.75 18.28
CA ALA A 121 20.40 -44.46 17.80
C ALA A 121 20.93 -44.12 16.41
N ALA A 122 21.93 -43.23 16.41
CA ALA A 122 22.95 -43.15 15.38
C ALA A 122 23.74 -44.47 15.27
N ALA A 123 23.87 -44.98 14.05
CA ALA A 123 24.95 -45.87 13.63
C ALA A 123 25.75 -45.15 12.52
N PRO A 124 27.08 -45.20 12.52
CA PRO A 124 27.91 -44.56 11.52
C PRO A 124 28.04 -45.44 10.27
N GLN A 125 27.74 -44.88 9.09
CA GLN A 125 28.22 -45.42 7.83
C GLN A 125 29.12 -44.38 7.16
N GLU A 126 30.42 -44.66 7.22
CA GLU A 126 31.44 -44.19 6.30
C GLU A 126 31.16 -44.80 4.91
N GLY A 127 31.26 -43.99 3.86
CA GLY A 127 30.96 -44.40 2.50
C GLY A 127 31.35 -43.34 1.47
N ASP A 128 32.66 -43.24 1.29
CA ASP A 128 33.42 -42.78 0.11
C ASP A 128 32.66 -42.67 -1.23
N ALA A 129 32.80 -41.53 -1.92
CA ALA A 129 33.22 -41.42 -3.33
C ALA A 129 32.90 -40.04 -3.94
N ALA A 130 33.90 -39.48 -4.62
CA ALA A 130 33.93 -38.17 -5.27
C ALA A 130 33.40 -38.21 -6.75
N PRO A 131 33.91 -37.43 -7.71
CA PRO A 131 33.21 -36.31 -8.35
C PRO A 131 32.91 -36.49 -9.86
N GLY A 132 32.01 -35.69 -10.42
CA GLY A 132 31.87 -35.45 -11.87
C GLY A 132 30.95 -34.25 -12.11
N ALA A 133 31.36 -33.09 -12.60
CA ALA A 133 32.03 -32.71 -13.86
C ALA A 133 31.10 -32.71 -15.10
N SER A 134 31.08 -31.55 -15.78
CA SER A 134 30.64 -31.27 -17.17
C SER A 134 29.14 -31.28 -17.46
N ALA A 135 28.58 -30.50 -18.39
CA ALA A 135 29.03 -29.48 -19.36
C ALA A 135 27.74 -28.84 -19.95
N ALA A 136 27.69 -27.52 -20.19
CA ALA A 136 27.79 -26.83 -21.50
C ALA A 136 26.64 -27.00 -22.52
N ALA A 137 26.30 -25.86 -23.17
CA ALA A 137 25.52 -25.59 -24.41
C ALA A 137 24.35 -24.62 -24.11
N GLU A 138 24.28 -23.35 -24.52
CA GLU A 138 24.80 -22.60 -25.69
C GLU A 138 24.21 -23.02 -27.05
N VAL A 139 23.08 -22.41 -27.45
CA VAL A 139 22.61 -22.15 -28.84
C VAL A 139 21.54 -21.02 -28.72
N SER A 140 21.67 -19.77 -29.19
CA SER A 140 21.97 -19.16 -30.50
C SER A 140 20.81 -19.17 -31.51
N ALA A 141 20.18 -18.01 -31.76
CA ALA A 141 19.53 -17.54 -33.01
C ALA A 141 18.65 -16.30 -32.70
N ALA A 142 18.89 -15.07 -33.16
CA ALA A 142 19.03 -14.51 -34.52
C ALA A 142 17.68 -14.08 -35.17
N GLY A 143 17.61 -12.79 -35.55
CA GLY A 143 16.68 -12.21 -36.54
C GLY A 143 15.61 -11.27 -35.94
N GLY A 144 15.36 -10.05 -36.39
CA GLY A 144 15.89 -9.20 -37.48
C GLY A 144 15.36 -7.77 -37.25
N SER A 145 16.18 -6.72 -37.33
CA SER A 145 16.28 -5.81 -38.49
C SER A 145 14.98 -5.50 -39.23
N SER A 146 14.46 -4.28 -39.07
CA SER A 146 14.11 -3.45 -40.24
C SER A 146 14.03 -1.98 -39.88
N ALA A 147 14.84 -1.20 -40.59
CA ALA A 147 14.88 0.25 -40.61
C ALA A 147 13.89 0.82 -41.64
N ALA A 148 13.38 2.03 -41.37
CA ALA A 148 12.98 3.03 -42.36
C ALA A 148 13.02 4.38 -41.63
N ALA A 149 14.06 5.21 -41.76
CA ALA A 149 14.38 6.05 -42.92
C ALA A 149 13.23 7.00 -43.29
N GLY A 150 13.28 8.22 -42.75
CA GLY A 150 12.44 9.35 -43.11
C GLY A 150 13.20 10.64 -42.79
N ALA A 151 14.12 11.00 -43.67
CA ALA A 151 14.91 12.22 -43.62
C ALA A 151 14.06 13.43 -44.03
N GLY A 152 14.26 14.55 -43.33
CA GLY A 152 13.71 15.86 -43.66
C GLY A 152 14.42 16.94 -42.84
N ALA A 153 15.64 17.28 -43.24
CA ALA A 153 16.33 18.53 -42.92
C ALA A 153 15.56 19.70 -43.59
N ASP A 154 15.59 20.97 -43.17
CA ASP A 154 16.73 21.83 -42.84
C ASP A 154 16.18 23.21 -42.30
N PRO A 155 16.98 24.24 -41.98
CA PRO A 155 16.90 24.96 -40.70
C PRO A 155 16.77 26.50 -40.84
N SER A 156 16.60 27.23 -39.72
CA SER A 156 16.97 28.66 -39.62
C SER A 156 16.84 29.23 -38.20
N PRO A 157 17.55 30.33 -37.85
CA PRO A 157 18.60 30.22 -36.85
C PRO A 157 18.50 31.20 -35.66
N ALA A 158 19.39 30.94 -34.70
CA ALA A 158 20.14 31.91 -33.89
C ALA A 158 19.38 32.89 -32.97
N ALA A 159 19.41 32.59 -31.67
CA ALA A 159 19.76 33.60 -30.67
C ALA A 159 20.52 32.93 -29.51
N ALA A 160 21.72 33.43 -29.27
CA ALA A 160 22.71 32.92 -28.36
C ALA A 160 22.45 33.34 -26.90
N ALA A 161 22.68 32.43 -25.96
CA ALA A 161 23.18 32.74 -24.63
C ALA A 161 23.87 31.51 -24.01
N ALA A 162 25.03 31.76 -23.43
CA ALA A 162 26.08 30.84 -23.04
C ALA A 162 25.81 30.08 -21.71
N PRO A 163 26.67 29.12 -21.33
CA PRO A 163 26.34 27.98 -20.48
C PRO A 163 26.67 28.19 -19.00
N ALA A 164 25.86 27.58 -18.12
CA ALA A 164 26.21 27.37 -16.72
C ALA A 164 26.02 25.88 -16.37
N ALA A 165 27.05 25.31 -15.75
CA ALA A 165 27.26 23.91 -15.50
C ALA A 165 26.14 23.23 -14.69
N SER A 166 25.62 22.12 -15.20
CA SER A 166 24.77 21.20 -14.45
C SER A 166 25.64 20.28 -13.58
N PRO A 167 25.44 20.21 -12.25
CA PRO A 167 26.04 19.17 -11.44
C PRO A 167 25.34 17.82 -11.74
N THR A 168 26.10 16.87 -12.27
CA THR A 168 25.73 15.46 -12.36
C THR A 168 25.60 14.90 -10.95
N LEU A 169 24.39 14.96 -10.38
CA LEU A 169 24.05 14.24 -9.17
C LEU A 169 23.78 12.78 -9.54
N ALA A 170 24.75 11.93 -9.17
CA ALA A 170 24.69 10.49 -9.27
C ALA A 170 23.38 9.95 -8.67
N THR A 171 22.65 9.18 -9.47
CA THR A 171 21.51 8.39 -9.06
C THR A 171 22.03 7.16 -8.28
N PRO A 172 21.77 7.02 -6.96
CA PRO A 172 22.06 5.78 -6.26
C PRO A 172 20.99 4.75 -6.65
N SER A 173 21.32 3.93 -7.66
CA SER A 173 20.57 2.72 -8.00
C SER A 173 20.82 1.68 -6.91
N ALA A 174 20.06 1.77 -5.82
CA ALA A 174 20.12 0.83 -4.70
C ALA A 174 19.15 -0.34 -4.98
N THR A 175 19.59 -1.28 -5.81
CA THR A 175 18.97 -2.61 -5.90
C THR A 175 19.44 -3.45 -4.71
N ALA A 176 18.98 -3.10 -3.50
CA ALA A 176 19.15 -3.92 -2.32
C ALA A 176 18.03 -4.95 -2.28
N SER A 177 18.31 -6.18 -2.74
CA SER A 177 17.46 -7.34 -2.48
C SER A 177 17.41 -7.58 -0.96
N ALA A 178 16.34 -7.10 -0.34
CA ALA A 178 16.10 -7.24 1.10
C ALA A 178 15.85 -8.72 1.47
N PRO A 179 16.30 -9.16 2.65
CA PRO A 179 16.12 -10.53 3.13
C PRO A 179 14.63 -10.82 3.31
N LYS A 180 14.19 -11.94 2.71
CA LYS A 180 12.86 -12.52 2.92
C LYS A 180 12.77 -13.08 4.34
N ASP A 181 11.55 -13.07 4.87
CA ASP A 181 11.12 -13.81 6.06
C ASP A 181 11.38 -13.21 7.43
N SER A 182 10.91 -11.98 7.63
CA SER A 182 10.15 -11.70 8.86
C SER A 182 8.67 -11.83 8.51
N ALA A 183 8.03 -12.93 8.94
CA ALA A 183 6.60 -13.18 8.76
C ALA A 183 5.82 -11.89 9.02
N SER A 184 5.28 -11.29 7.96
CA SER A 184 4.57 -10.02 8.04
C SER A 184 3.43 -10.19 9.03
N ARG A 185 3.49 -9.46 10.16
CA ARG A 185 2.45 -9.51 11.19
C ARG A 185 1.07 -9.07 10.67
N TYR A 186 1.06 -8.40 9.52
CA TYR A 186 -0.13 -7.88 8.88
C TYR A 186 -0.48 -8.71 7.65
N PRO A 187 -1.79 -8.96 7.42
CA PRO A 187 -2.25 -9.57 6.19
C PRO A 187 -1.78 -8.73 4.99
N GLU A 188 -1.28 -9.42 3.98
CA GLU A 188 -0.80 -8.83 2.74
C GLU A 188 -1.77 -9.16 1.62
N LEU A 189 -2.25 -8.13 0.92
CA LEU A 189 -3.18 -8.25 -0.20
C LEU A 189 -2.43 -7.99 -1.50
N GLU A 190 -2.19 -9.06 -2.26
CA GLU A 190 -1.52 -9.00 -3.56
C GLU A 190 -2.48 -8.51 -4.66
N LEU A 191 -2.08 -7.42 -5.33
CA LEU A 191 -2.82 -6.82 -6.44
C LEU A 191 -2.40 -7.49 -7.74
N HIS A 192 -3.17 -8.49 -8.16
CA HIS A 192 -2.89 -9.29 -9.34
C HIS A 192 -3.13 -8.50 -10.63
N GLY A 193 -2.22 -8.63 -11.60
CA GLY A 193 -2.36 -8.00 -12.92
C GLY A 193 -2.04 -6.49 -12.95
N ILE A 194 -1.53 -5.95 -11.85
CA ILE A 194 -1.06 -4.57 -11.73
C ILE A 194 0.46 -4.58 -11.68
N ASN A 195 1.09 -3.87 -12.61
CA ASN A 195 2.54 -3.77 -12.70
C ASN A 195 3.02 -2.44 -12.13
N ASP A 196 2.20 -1.39 -12.27
CA ASP A 196 2.60 -0.04 -11.93
C ASP A 196 2.31 0.31 -10.46
N PRO A 197 3.35 0.54 -9.63
CA PRO A 197 3.16 0.92 -8.23
C PRO A 197 2.55 2.32 -8.07
N GLU A 198 2.66 3.16 -9.11
CA GLU A 198 2.05 4.48 -9.14
C GLU A 198 0.52 4.39 -9.25
N ALA A 199 -0.01 3.35 -9.87
CA ALA A 199 -1.45 3.09 -9.91
C ALA A 199 -2.02 2.84 -8.51
N VAL A 200 -1.30 2.06 -7.69
CA VAL A 200 -1.69 1.79 -6.30
C VAL A 200 -1.67 3.05 -5.45
N ARG A 201 -0.69 3.94 -5.69
CA ARG A 201 -0.65 5.26 -5.02
C ARG A 201 -1.83 6.11 -5.41
N ALA A 202 -2.13 6.23 -6.71
CA ALA A 202 -3.28 7.00 -7.19
C ALA A 202 -4.62 6.46 -6.64
N LEU A 203 -4.76 5.13 -6.54
CA LEU A 203 -5.91 4.49 -5.90
C LEU A 203 -6.01 4.86 -4.41
N LEU A 204 -4.92 4.74 -3.66
CA LEU A 204 -4.92 5.08 -2.24
C LEU A 204 -5.16 6.58 -2.03
N ASP A 205 -4.58 7.42 -2.88
CA ASP A 205 -4.80 8.86 -2.82
C ASP A 205 -6.27 9.20 -3.06
N PHE A 206 -6.94 8.53 -4.00
CA PHE A 206 -8.39 8.63 -4.17
C PHE A 206 -9.17 8.18 -2.92
N VAL A 207 -8.85 7.00 -2.37
CA VAL A 207 -9.51 6.41 -1.18
C VAL A 207 -9.39 7.31 0.05
N TYR A 208 -8.23 7.95 0.25
CA TYR A 208 -7.98 8.86 1.37
C TYR A 208 -8.28 10.33 1.05
N GLY A 209 -8.76 10.63 -0.17
CA GLY A 209 -8.97 11.99 -0.66
C GLY A 209 -7.70 12.86 -0.58
N LEU A 210 -6.53 12.28 -0.84
CA LEU A 210 -5.23 12.92 -0.90
C LEU A 210 -4.99 13.49 -2.29
N GLY A 211 -5.77 14.51 -2.64
CA GLY A 211 -5.67 15.12 -3.96
C GLY A 211 -7.00 15.74 -4.29
N GLY A 212 -6.96 16.97 -4.82
CA GLY A 212 -8.16 17.59 -5.36
C GLY A 212 -8.59 16.83 -6.61
N GLU A 213 -7.82 16.98 -7.68
CA GLU A 213 -8.08 16.32 -8.95
C GLU A 213 -7.26 15.03 -9.07
N TYR A 214 -7.91 13.98 -9.58
CA TYR A 214 -7.27 12.72 -9.92
C TYR A 214 -6.13 12.94 -10.92
N SER A 215 -4.93 12.48 -10.57
CA SER A 215 -3.74 12.61 -11.41
C SER A 215 -2.95 11.30 -11.42
N ALA A 216 -3.02 10.57 -12.53
CA ALA A 216 -2.12 9.46 -12.81
C ALA A 216 -0.89 10.00 -13.57
N PRO A 217 0.34 9.70 -13.10
CA PRO A 217 1.57 10.23 -13.71
C PRO A 217 1.87 9.65 -15.10
N SER A 218 1.37 8.46 -15.42
CA SER A 218 1.57 7.78 -16.69
C SER A 218 0.28 7.14 -17.21
N ASP A 219 0.21 6.93 -18.54
CA ASP A 219 -0.90 6.23 -19.19
C ASP A 219 -1.02 4.77 -18.75
N GLU A 220 0.13 4.12 -18.53
CA GLU A 220 0.22 2.73 -18.06
C GLU A 220 -0.34 2.62 -16.64
N ALA A 221 0.07 3.52 -15.73
CA ALA A 221 -0.50 3.61 -14.40
C ALA A 221 -2.01 3.88 -14.46
N ASN A 222 -2.49 4.74 -15.37
CA ASN A 222 -3.93 5.02 -15.49
C ASN A 222 -4.73 3.80 -15.96
N ARG A 223 -4.19 2.96 -16.84
CA ARG A 223 -4.81 1.68 -17.24
C ARG A 223 -4.89 0.71 -16.06
N ASP A 224 -3.83 0.64 -15.27
CA ASP A 224 -3.78 -0.19 -14.07
C ASP A 224 -4.75 0.33 -12.99
N VAL A 225 -4.90 1.64 -12.83
CA VAL A 225 -5.94 2.24 -11.96
C VAL A 225 -7.34 1.84 -12.45
N LEU A 226 -7.60 1.89 -13.75
CA LEU A 226 -8.89 1.51 -14.31
C LEU A 226 -9.23 0.03 -14.00
N ARG A 227 -8.25 -0.87 -14.15
CA ARG A 227 -8.40 -2.28 -13.77
C ARG A 227 -8.68 -2.44 -12.27
N LEU A 228 -7.94 -1.74 -11.43
CA LEU A 228 -8.16 -1.72 -9.98
C LEU A 228 -9.57 -1.22 -9.63
N ALA A 229 -10.02 -0.14 -10.27
CA ALA A 229 -11.33 0.44 -10.04
C ALA A 229 -12.44 -0.55 -10.40
N GLN A 230 -12.32 -1.27 -11.51
CA GLN A 230 -13.27 -2.30 -11.91
C GLN A 230 -13.24 -3.51 -10.97
N GLN A 231 -12.04 -4.02 -10.67
CA GLN A 231 -11.84 -5.17 -9.78
C GLN A 231 -12.43 -4.94 -8.38
N PHE A 232 -12.28 -3.72 -7.85
CA PHE A 232 -12.79 -3.35 -6.53
C PHE A 232 -14.12 -2.59 -6.61
N SER A 233 -14.77 -2.48 -7.77
CA SER A 233 -16.06 -1.81 -7.95
C SER A 233 -16.09 -0.38 -7.37
N LEU A 234 -15.14 0.46 -7.79
CA LEU A 234 -15.01 1.87 -7.42
C LEU A 234 -15.44 2.78 -8.59
N PRO A 235 -16.76 3.00 -8.80
CA PRO A 235 -17.28 3.63 -10.01
C PRO A 235 -16.79 5.07 -10.22
N GLN A 236 -16.60 5.82 -9.14
CA GLN A 236 -16.09 7.19 -9.22
C GLN A 236 -14.64 7.24 -9.73
N LEU A 237 -13.79 6.32 -9.25
CA LEU A 237 -12.41 6.22 -9.71
C LEU A 237 -12.34 5.74 -11.17
N GLU A 238 -13.21 4.80 -11.55
CA GLU A 238 -13.36 4.35 -12.93
C GLU A 238 -13.73 5.50 -13.87
N GLU A 239 -14.68 6.36 -13.48
CA GLU A 239 -15.06 7.53 -14.26
C GLU A 239 -13.87 8.50 -14.43
N HIS A 240 -13.13 8.78 -13.35
CA HIS A 240 -11.95 9.65 -13.42
C HIS A 240 -10.85 9.09 -14.32
N ALA A 241 -10.54 7.80 -14.19
CA ALA A 241 -9.53 7.14 -15.01
C ALA A 241 -9.94 7.09 -16.49
N THR A 242 -11.21 6.81 -16.78
CA THR A 242 -11.75 6.80 -18.14
C THR A 242 -11.74 8.18 -18.76
N ARG A 243 -12.15 9.21 -18.01
CA ARG A 243 -12.10 10.61 -18.45
C ARG A 243 -10.68 11.03 -18.81
N LYS A 244 -9.69 10.61 -18.02
CA LYS A 244 -8.27 10.85 -18.29
C LYS A 244 -7.78 10.11 -19.55
N LEU A 245 -8.27 8.91 -19.84
CA LEU A 245 -8.00 8.23 -21.11
C LEU A 245 -8.62 8.92 -22.32
N ILE A 246 -9.78 9.57 -22.14
CA ILE A 246 -10.44 10.29 -23.24
C ILE A 246 -9.74 11.62 -23.52
N SER A 247 -9.27 12.35 -22.49
CA SER A 247 -8.63 13.67 -22.67
C SER A 247 -7.36 13.60 -23.50
N ASP A 248 -6.61 12.49 -23.37
CA ASP A 248 -5.31 12.33 -24.00
C ASP A 248 -5.40 11.44 -25.27
N LEU A 249 -6.61 11.24 -25.82
CA LEU A 249 -6.84 10.42 -27.01
C LEU A 249 -6.42 11.17 -28.28
N THR A 250 -5.49 10.58 -29.01
CA THR A 250 -4.95 11.07 -30.27
C THR A 250 -5.13 10.01 -31.36
N THR A 251 -5.07 10.42 -32.63
CA THR A 251 -5.19 9.49 -33.76
C THR A 251 -4.10 8.42 -33.77
N SER A 252 -2.93 8.69 -33.18
CA SER A 252 -1.83 7.73 -33.08
C SER A 252 -1.98 6.72 -31.94
N ASN A 253 -2.76 7.02 -30.90
CA ASN A 253 -2.88 6.17 -29.71
C ASN A 253 -4.24 5.46 -29.56
N VAL A 254 -5.25 5.81 -30.37
CA VAL A 254 -6.62 5.29 -30.24
C VAL A 254 -6.69 3.76 -30.31
N VAL A 255 -5.92 3.13 -31.21
CA VAL A 255 -5.94 1.66 -31.38
C VAL A 255 -5.38 0.97 -30.13
N ALA A 256 -4.27 1.47 -29.59
CA ALA A 256 -3.67 0.92 -28.37
C ALA A 256 -4.56 1.15 -27.13
N ARG A 257 -5.41 2.19 -27.13
CA ARG A 257 -6.34 2.49 -26.04
C ARG A 257 -7.69 1.78 -26.14
N LEU A 258 -8.09 1.34 -27.34
CA LEU A 258 -9.30 0.52 -27.53
C LEU A 258 -9.09 -0.97 -27.29
N ALA A 259 -7.84 -1.44 -27.35
CA ALA A 259 -7.51 -2.86 -27.17
C ALA A 259 -7.39 -3.30 -25.70
N THR A 260 -7.56 -2.38 -24.75
CA THR A 260 -7.52 -2.62 -23.30
C THR A 260 -8.92 -2.76 -22.72
#